data_AF-A0A7J6HMA0-F1
#
_entry.id   AF-A0A7J6HMA0-F1
#
_cell.length_a   1.000
_cell.length_b   1.000
_cell.length_c   1.000
_cell.angle_alpha   90.00
_cell.angle_beta   90.00
_cell.angle_gamma   90.00
#
_symmetry.space_group_name_H-M   'P 1'
#
loop_
_entity.id
_entity.type
_entity.pdbx_description
1 polymer ?
#
loop_
_entity_poly.entity_id
_entity_poly.type
_entity_poly.pdbx_seq_one_letter_code
_entity_poly.pdbx_strand_id
1 'polypeptide(L)'
;MERGGDDEWSAWLDYDGDDGPSLPEGSSVDPEQPSVEEGSGDPEEQTQKNTRGRSKRNDITKMVSEGKKMEIEYNHYGQHWGTGGTAKVTRIGAWVRTNIPLRDITWPKVSQDLKNQLWEHIKVAFDVPDTDKRMTIAKGGDRWKDWKSTLTEGIFTFKDVAPHLLEKPPKLYEKIINLQEWREFVDSRLSPEFGVKRKRAQESRACNLYPHRTGRGGVRMIQEQMEKEFGHQITEFDRSEIWKRSRTKSNGEVEGPTAEVVKR
;
A
#
# COMPACT_ATOMS: atom_id res chain seq x y z
N MET A 1 10.63 -9.84 -34.06
CA MET A 1 10.85 -8.86 -33.00
C MET A 1 9.49 -8.56 -32.38
N GLU A 2 9.09 -9.34 -31.39
CA GLU A 2 7.86 -9.10 -30.64
C GLU A 2 8.18 -8.11 -29.52
N ARG A 3 7.66 -6.88 -29.65
CA ARG A 3 7.49 -5.95 -28.53
C ARG A 3 6.00 -5.76 -28.36
N GLY A 4 5.44 -6.31 -27.30
CA GLY A 4 4.04 -6.07 -26.96
C GLY A 4 3.66 -6.84 -25.71
N GLY A 5 3.26 -6.13 -24.65
CA GLY A 5 2.46 -6.67 -23.55
C GLY A 5 3.13 -6.78 -22.17
N ASP A 6 4.42 -6.55 -22.02
CA ASP A 6 5.13 -6.79 -20.74
C ASP A 6 4.95 -5.67 -19.69
N ASP A 7 4.21 -4.61 -20.01
CA ASP A 7 4.11 -3.37 -19.22
C ASP A 7 2.80 -3.20 -18.43
N GLU A 8 1.82 -4.10 -18.55
CA GLU A 8 0.53 -4.02 -17.84
C GLU A 8 0.67 -4.16 -16.31
N TRP A 9 1.64 -4.94 -15.84
CA TRP A 9 1.98 -5.00 -14.41
C TRP A 9 2.48 -3.67 -13.87
N SER A 10 3.14 -2.85 -14.71
CA SER A 10 3.62 -1.54 -14.29
C SER A 10 2.40 -0.63 -14.08
N ALA A 11 1.48 -0.55 -15.04
CA ALA A 11 0.23 0.21 -14.93
C ALA A 11 -0.61 -0.16 -13.68
N TRP A 12 -0.62 -1.42 -13.27
CA TRP A 12 -1.32 -1.88 -12.06
C TRP A 12 -0.55 -1.63 -10.76
N LEU A 13 0.77 -1.82 -10.75
CA LEU A 13 1.61 -1.54 -9.59
C LEU A 13 2.00 -0.05 -9.46
N ASP A 14 1.69 0.76 -10.48
CA ASP A 14 1.75 2.22 -10.46
C ASP A 14 0.81 2.80 -9.40
N TYR A 15 -0.24 2.05 -9.07
CA TYR A 15 -1.17 2.32 -7.99
C TYR A 15 -0.72 1.65 -6.69
N ASP A 16 0.54 1.87 -6.29
CA ASP A 16 1.11 1.45 -5.00
C ASP A 16 0.47 2.30 -3.86
N GLY A 17 -0.86 2.31 -3.73
CA GLY A 17 -1.64 2.74 -2.57
C GLY A 17 -1.26 4.06 -1.89
N ASP A 18 -0.74 5.05 -2.63
CA ASP A 18 -0.25 6.33 -2.07
C ASP A 18 -1.03 7.55 -2.57
N ASP A 19 -1.94 7.40 -3.55
CA ASP A 19 -3.01 8.36 -3.87
C ASP A 19 -4.08 7.65 -4.70
N GLY A 20 -5.35 7.82 -4.35
CA GLY A 20 -6.45 7.27 -5.12
C GLY A 20 -7.55 8.29 -5.31
N PRO A 21 -7.87 8.73 -6.53
CA PRO A 21 -9.23 9.14 -6.83
C PRO A 21 -10.12 7.89 -6.80
N SER A 22 -11.24 8.01 -6.11
CA SER A 22 -12.38 7.09 -6.15
C SER A 22 -12.80 6.83 -7.59
N LEU A 23 -12.79 5.58 -8.05
CA LEU A 23 -13.46 5.20 -9.29
C LEU A 23 -14.93 4.82 -9.00
N PRO A 24 -15.86 5.20 -9.89
CA PRO A 24 -17.29 5.01 -9.70
C PRO A 24 -17.70 3.56 -9.93
N GLU A 25 -18.77 3.16 -9.24
CA GLU A 25 -19.47 1.89 -9.44
C GLU A 25 -20.06 1.79 -10.86
N GLY A 26 -20.02 0.58 -11.39
CA GLY A 26 -20.51 0.26 -12.74
C GLY A 26 -22.02 0.44 -12.88
N SER A 27 -22.40 1.13 -13.95
CA SER A 27 -23.75 1.08 -14.52
C SER A 27 -23.75 0.14 -15.73
N SER A 28 -24.63 -0.86 -15.66
CA SER A 28 -24.94 -1.83 -16.71
C SER A 28 -25.47 -1.16 -17.98
N VAL A 29 -24.93 -1.51 -19.15
CA VAL A 29 -25.65 -1.41 -20.43
C VAL A 29 -25.19 -2.53 -21.36
N ASP A 30 -26.15 -3.28 -21.91
CA ASP A 30 -25.98 -4.37 -22.89
C ASP A 30 -25.44 -3.87 -24.25
N PRO A 31 -24.88 -4.76 -25.10
CA PRO A 31 -24.13 -4.38 -26.29
C PRO A 31 -25.03 -4.28 -27.54
N GLU A 32 -25.15 -3.09 -28.12
CA GLU A 32 -25.47 -2.93 -29.54
C GLU A 32 -24.18 -2.73 -30.35
N GLN A 33 -24.05 -3.48 -31.45
CA GLN A 33 -22.90 -3.45 -32.36
C GLN A 33 -22.79 -2.10 -33.09
N PRO A 34 -21.59 -1.53 -33.27
CA PRO A 34 -21.41 -0.31 -34.06
C PRO A 34 -21.23 -0.62 -35.55
N SER A 35 -21.90 0.18 -36.38
CA SER A 35 -21.65 0.34 -37.81
C SER A 35 -20.31 1.03 -38.06
N VAL A 36 -19.57 0.52 -39.05
CA VAL A 36 -18.28 1.05 -39.51
C VAL A 36 -18.43 2.37 -40.25
N GLU A 37 -17.65 3.39 -39.87
CA GLU A 37 -17.20 4.44 -40.79
C GLU A 37 -15.72 4.75 -40.52
N GLU A 38 -14.93 4.69 -41.59
CA GLU A 38 -13.49 4.92 -41.64
C GLU A 38 -13.15 6.39 -41.41
N GLY A 39 -12.27 6.66 -40.44
CA GLY A 39 -11.65 7.96 -40.23
C GLY A 39 -10.14 7.80 -40.07
N SER A 40 -9.40 8.07 -41.14
CA SER A 40 -7.95 8.12 -41.22
C SER A 40 -7.34 9.17 -40.29
N GLY A 41 -6.40 8.76 -39.42
CA GLY A 41 -5.55 9.65 -38.62
C GLY A 41 -4.22 8.97 -38.29
N ASP A 42 -3.12 9.69 -38.54
CA ASP A 42 -1.72 9.30 -38.30
C ASP A 42 -1.47 8.68 -36.90
N PRO A 43 -0.49 7.77 -36.74
CA PRO A 43 -0.22 7.11 -35.46
C PRO A 43 0.40 8.10 -34.46
N GLU A 44 -0.41 8.51 -33.50
CA GLU A 44 -0.01 9.30 -32.35
C GLU A 44 0.99 8.47 -31.50
N GLU A 45 2.25 8.90 -31.49
CA GLU A 45 3.34 8.28 -30.75
C GLU A 45 3.03 8.35 -29.25
N GLN A 46 2.53 7.25 -28.68
CA GLN A 46 2.20 7.15 -27.26
C GLN A 46 3.48 7.29 -26.43
N THR A 47 3.75 8.52 -25.96
CA THR A 47 4.81 8.79 -25.00
C THR A 47 4.53 8.01 -23.70
N GLN A 48 5.39 7.03 -23.40
CA GLN A 48 5.30 6.25 -22.17
C GLN A 48 5.34 7.20 -20.96
N LYS A 49 4.25 7.23 -20.18
CA LYS A 49 4.18 7.99 -18.93
C LYS A 49 5.26 7.46 -17.99
N ASN A 50 6.06 8.36 -17.41
CA ASN A 50 7.04 8.02 -16.40
C ASN A 50 6.36 7.42 -15.16
N THR A 51 6.50 6.13 -14.95
CA THR A 51 5.98 5.38 -13.80
C THR A 51 6.86 5.57 -12.55
N ARG A 52 6.25 5.83 -11.39
CA ARG A 52 6.96 6.03 -10.11
C ARG A 52 7.47 4.69 -9.57
N GLY A 53 8.77 4.45 -9.68
CA GLY A 53 9.39 3.21 -9.18
C GLY A 53 9.44 3.08 -7.65
N ARG A 54 9.81 1.87 -7.17
CA ARG A 54 9.99 1.54 -5.74
C ARG A 54 10.77 2.64 -5.02
N SER A 55 10.21 3.20 -3.95
CA SER A 55 10.94 4.15 -3.12
C SER A 55 12.19 3.48 -2.53
N LYS A 56 13.38 3.94 -2.97
CA LYS A 56 14.68 3.46 -2.47
C LYS A 56 15.17 4.24 -1.25
N ARG A 57 14.55 5.40 -0.95
CA ARG A 57 14.98 6.35 0.10
C ARG A 57 16.51 6.49 0.14
N ASN A 58 17.08 6.88 -1.00
CA ASN A 58 18.52 7.06 -1.15
C ASN A 58 19.03 8.19 -0.24
N ASP A 59 18.18 9.17 0.08
CA ASP A 59 18.38 10.21 1.08
C ASP A 59 18.79 9.62 2.44
N ILE A 60 18.02 8.67 2.96
CA ILE A 60 18.30 8.01 4.24
C ILE A 60 19.58 7.16 4.13
N THR A 61 19.76 6.48 3.00
CA THR A 61 20.95 5.64 2.78
C THR A 61 22.23 6.48 2.75
N LYS A 62 22.19 7.66 2.13
CA LYS A 62 23.29 8.63 2.12
C LYS A 62 23.54 9.19 3.53
N MET A 63 22.50 9.61 4.24
CA MET A 63 22.61 10.09 5.62
C MET A 63 23.26 9.06 6.55
N VAL A 64 22.89 7.78 6.42
CA VAL A 64 23.51 6.68 7.17
C VAL A 64 25.00 6.53 6.82
N SER A 65 25.37 6.65 5.55
CA SER A 65 26.79 6.58 5.14
C SER A 65 27.63 7.74 5.67
N GLU A 66 27.00 8.88 5.97
CA GLU A 66 27.62 10.03 6.65
C GLU A 66 27.67 9.86 8.19
N GLY A 67 27.26 8.71 8.72
CA GLY A 67 27.24 8.43 10.16
C GLY A 67 26.11 9.11 10.92
N LYS A 68 25.14 9.71 10.22
CA LYS A 68 24.00 10.42 10.82
C LYS A 68 22.79 9.51 10.95
N LYS A 69 21.98 9.77 11.97
CA LYS A 69 20.67 9.13 12.19
C LYS A 69 19.56 10.15 12.00
N MET A 70 18.43 9.68 11.48
CA MET A 70 17.22 10.51 11.40
C MET A 70 16.52 10.48 12.75
N GLU A 71 16.31 11.65 13.32
CA GLU A 71 15.51 11.81 14.53
C GLU A 71 14.05 11.45 14.26
N ILE A 72 13.39 10.91 15.28
CA ILE A 72 11.99 10.54 15.23
C ILE A 72 11.26 11.24 16.36
N GLU A 73 10.27 12.02 15.99
CA GLU A 73 9.32 12.60 16.94
C GLU A 73 8.32 11.52 17.39
N TYR A 74 7.86 11.64 18.63
CA TYR A 74 6.84 10.76 19.20
C TYR A 74 5.68 11.61 19.70
N ASN A 75 4.45 11.16 19.43
CA ASN A 75 3.29 11.76 20.08
C ASN A 75 3.17 11.25 21.53
N HIS A 76 2.24 11.82 22.29
CA HIS A 76 2.00 11.44 23.69
C HIS A 76 1.53 9.98 23.88
N TYR A 77 1.14 9.28 22.80
CA TYR A 77 0.84 7.84 22.79
C TYR A 77 2.06 6.95 22.48
N GLY A 78 3.25 7.55 22.31
CA GLY A 78 4.48 6.84 21.94
C GLY A 78 4.50 6.35 20.48
N GLN A 79 3.66 6.90 19.61
CA GLN A 79 3.67 6.59 18.18
C GLN A 79 4.60 7.54 17.44
N HIS A 80 5.29 7.04 16.41
CA HIS A 80 6.17 7.87 15.57
C HIS A 80 5.36 8.94 14.86
N TRP A 81 5.89 10.15 14.84
CA TRP A 81 5.22 11.36 14.38
C TRP A 81 6.04 12.03 13.27
N GLY A 82 5.37 12.81 12.42
CA GLY A 82 6.01 13.65 11.42
C GLY A 82 6.77 12.91 10.32
N THR A 83 7.74 13.62 9.72
CA THR A 83 8.49 13.16 8.55
C THR A 83 9.41 11.99 8.88
N GLY A 84 10.06 12.01 10.05
CA GLY A 84 10.91 10.92 10.56
C GLY A 84 10.15 9.61 10.76
N GLY A 85 8.96 9.67 11.37
CA GLY A 85 8.08 8.50 11.51
C GLY A 85 7.65 7.92 10.17
N THR A 86 7.25 8.78 9.23
CA THR A 86 6.87 8.37 7.87
C THR A 86 8.03 7.73 7.11
N ALA A 87 9.24 8.30 7.23
CA ALA A 87 10.46 7.79 6.64
C ALA A 87 10.84 6.41 7.20
N LYS A 88 10.71 6.22 8.51
CA LYS A 88 10.92 4.92 9.16
C LYS A 88 9.97 3.86 8.64
N VAL A 89 8.67 4.14 8.55
CA VAL A 89 7.68 3.17 8.01
C VAL A 89 8.00 2.82 6.55
N THR A 90 8.42 3.79 5.73
CA THR A 90 8.91 3.50 4.36
C THR A 90 10.12 2.57 4.38
N ARG A 91 11.11 2.85 5.24
CA ARG A 91 12.34 2.03 5.33
C ARG A 91 12.05 0.61 5.81
N ILE A 92 11.16 0.44 6.79
CA ILE A 92 10.66 -0.86 7.24
C ILE A 92 10.06 -1.63 6.07
N GLY A 93 9.12 -1.02 5.33
CA GLY A 93 8.47 -1.66 4.19
C GLY A 93 9.44 -2.02 3.07
N ALA A 94 10.44 -1.18 2.79
CA ALA A 94 11.47 -1.48 1.80
C ALA A 94 12.36 -2.66 2.22
N TRP A 95 12.77 -2.71 3.49
CA TRP A 95 13.57 -3.80 4.03
C TRP A 95 12.80 -5.13 4.03
N VAL A 96 11.55 -5.11 4.50
CA VAL A 96 10.70 -6.31 4.59
C VAL A 96 10.45 -6.92 3.22
N ARG A 97 10.11 -6.12 2.21
CA ARG A 97 9.91 -6.61 0.83
C ARG A 97 11.16 -7.24 0.25
N THR A 98 12.34 -6.80 0.68
CA THR A 98 13.62 -7.27 0.14
C THR A 98 14.12 -8.54 0.83
N ASN A 99 13.87 -8.68 2.14
CA ASN A 99 14.53 -9.70 2.96
C ASN A 99 13.58 -10.78 3.51
N ILE A 100 12.27 -10.54 3.52
CA ILE A 100 11.30 -11.51 4.05
C ILE A 100 10.69 -12.28 2.87
N PRO A 101 10.83 -13.63 2.84
CA PRO A 101 10.22 -14.46 1.82
C PRO A 101 8.71 -14.26 1.71
N LEU A 102 8.21 -14.40 0.49
CA LEU A 102 6.80 -14.38 0.11
C LEU A 102 6.06 -15.68 0.44
N ARG A 103 6.82 -16.77 0.66
CA ARG A 103 6.32 -18.12 1.00
C ARG A 103 5.23 -18.13 2.09
N ASP A 104 4.50 -19.24 2.19
CA ASP A 104 3.35 -19.45 3.11
C ASP A 104 3.71 -19.53 4.61
N ILE A 105 4.68 -18.74 5.04
CA ILE A 105 4.85 -18.40 6.45
C ILE A 105 3.78 -17.38 6.86
N THR A 106 3.43 -17.36 8.14
CA THR A 106 2.70 -16.23 8.73
C THR A 106 3.71 -15.32 9.42
N TRP A 107 3.39 -14.05 9.63
CA TRP A 107 4.32 -13.14 10.32
C TRP A 107 4.84 -13.69 11.67
N PRO A 108 4.01 -14.34 12.51
CA PRO A 108 4.51 -15.02 13.71
C PRO A 108 5.57 -16.08 13.43
N LYS A 109 5.45 -16.82 12.31
CA LYS A 109 6.39 -17.88 11.89
C LYS A 109 7.67 -17.37 11.22
N VAL A 110 7.76 -16.08 10.86
CA VAL A 110 9.02 -15.47 10.38
C VAL A 110 10.08 -15.61 11.47
N SER A 111 11.29 -16.04 11.11
CA SER A 111 12.37 -16.31 12.06
C SER A 111 12.68 -15.08 12.92
N GLN A 112 13.04 -15.33 14.18
CA GLN A 112 13.39 -14.25 15.09
C GLN A 112 14.65 -13.51 14.64
N ASP A 113 15.56 -14.19 13.94
CA ASP A 113 16.77 -13.59 13.38
C ASP A 113 16.45 -12.54 12.32
N LEU A 114 15.53 -12.82 11.38
CA LEU A 114 15.10 -11.83 10.39
C LEU A 114 14.41 -10.62 11.06
N LYS A 115 13.60 -10.86 12.09
CA LYS A 115 12.98 -9.79 12.88
C LYS A 115 14.02 -8.95 13.62
N ASN A 116 15.08 -9.57 14.13
CA ASN A 116 16.20 -8.90 14.77
C ASN A 116 17.02 -8.11 13.75
N GLN A 117 17.30 -8.65 12.55
CA GLN A 117 17.98 -7.93 11.48
C GLN A 117 17.19 -6.71 11.01
N LEU A 118 15.86 -6.82 10.90
CA LEU A 118 15.00 -5.65 10.64
C LEU A 118 15.21 -4.58 11.72
N TRP A 119 15.24 -4.97 12.99
CA TRP A 119 15.44 -4.05 14.10
C TRP A 119 16.80 -3.35 14.03
N GLU A 120 17.88 -4.11 13.84
CA GLU A 120 19.24 -3.55 13.71
C GLU A 120 19.35 -2.59 12.52
N HIS A 121 18.76 -2.96 11.37
CA HIS A 121 18.73 -2.10 10.18
C HIS A 121 18.04 -0.76 10.43
N ILE A 122 17.00 -0.75 11.25
CA ILE A 122 16.30 0.49 11.64
C ILE A 122 17.10 1.30 12.65
N LYS A 123 17.73 0.69 13.65
CA LYS A 123 18.58 1.38 14.64
C LYS A 123 19.79 2.09 14.03
N VAL A 124 20.31 1.56 12.92
CA VAL A 124 21.40 2.19 12.17
C VAL A 124 20.91 3.47 11.50
N ALA A 125 19.68 3.49 11.00
CA ALA A 125 19.15 4.60 10.21
C ALA A 125 18.42 5.69 11.03
N PHE A 126 17.88 5.33 12.19
CA PHE A 126 17.04 6.20 12.99
C PHE A 126 17.47 6.22 14.43
N ASP A 127 17.28 7.35 15.10
CA ASP A 127 17.43 7.45 16.54
C ASP A 127 16.14 6.97 17.22
N VAL A 128 16.17 5.73 17.71
CA VAL A 128 14.99 5.04 18.24
C VAL A 128 15.33 4.34 19.56
N PRO A 129 14.49 4.47 20.60
CA PRO A 129 14.70 3.75 21.86
C PRO A 129 14.41 2.26 21.69
N ASP A 130 15.05 1.43 22.51
CA ASP A 130 14.87 -0.04 22.46
C ASP A 130 13.45 -0.50 22.76
N THR A 131 12.67 0.30 23.49
CA THR A 131 11.24 0.07 23.74
C THR A 131 10.42 0.01 22.45
N ASP A 132 10.92 0.60 21.37
CA ASP A 132 10.23 0.64 20.08
C ASP A 132 10.39 -0.63 19.23
N LYS A 133 11.29 -1.55 19.62
CA LYS A 133 11.55 -2.79 18.89
C LYS A 133 10.28 -3.57 18.57
N ARG A 134 9.37 -3.68 19.56
CA ARG A 134 8.10 -4.38 19.40
C ARG A 134 7.21 -3.72 18.34
N MET A 135 7.10 -2.39 18.37
CA MET A 135 6.30 -1.62 17.42
C MET A 135 6.88 -1.72 16.01
N THR A 136 8.20 -1.61 15.88
CA THR A 136 8.92 -1.74 14.60
C THR A 136 8.71 -3.11 13.97
N ILE A 137 8.84 -4.20 14.74
CA ILE A 137 8.58 -5.56 14.27
C ILE A 137 7.10 -5.73 13.88
N ALA A 138 6.16 -5.26 14.69
CA ALA A 138 4.73 -5.33 14.36
C ALA A 138 4.42 -4.59 13.05
N LYS A 139 4.98 -3.39 12.87
CA LYS A 139 4.81 -2.60 11.65
C LYS A 139 5.43 -3.27 10.42
N GLY A 140 6.55 -3.97 10.59
CA GLY A 140 7.12 -4.83 9.55
C GLY A 140 6.14 -5.89 9.07
N GLY A 141 5.44 -6.54 10.00
CA GLY A 141 4.40 -7.53 9.67
C GLY A 141 3.20 -6.94 8.95
N ASP A 142 2.76 -5.74 9.33
CA ASP A 142 1.72 -5.01 8.59
C ASP A 142 2.14 -4.76 7.14
N ARG A 143 3.30 -4.13 6.94
CA ARG A 143 3.82 -3.83 5.60
C ARG A 143 4.06 -5.07 4.75
N TRP A 144 4.46 -6.18 5.37
CA TRP A 144 4.57 -7.46 4.69
C TRP A 144 3.20 -7.95 4.19
N LYS A 145 2.18 -7.97 5.07
CA LYS A 145 0.82 -8.38 4.70
C LYS A 145 0.24 -7.50 3.61
N ASP A 146 0.44 -6.18 3.69
CA ASP A 146 -0.04 -5.21 2.71
C ASP A 146 0.58 -5.49 1.34
N TRP A 147 1.90 -5.69 1.29
CA TRP A 147 2.58 -6.07 0.05
C TRP A 147 2.03 -7.37 -0.57
N LYS A 148 1.78 -8.40 0.25
CA LYS A 148 1.14 -9.64 -0.25
C LYS A 148 -0.28 -9.38 -0.75
N SER A 149 -1.02 -8.46 -0.12
CA SER A 149 -2.36 -8.08 -0.55
C SER A 149 -2.33 -7.44 -1.95
N THR A 150 -1.40 -6.51 -2.19
CA THR A 150 -1.20 -5.89 -3.51
C THR A 150 -0.85 -6.92 -4.59
N LEU A 151 0.08 -7.85 -4.29
CA LEU A 151 0.41 -8.93 -5.23
C LEU A 151 -0.78 -9.85 -5.49
N THR A 152 -1.57 -10.15 -4.45
CA THR A 152 -2.77 -10.97 -4.57
C THR A 152 -3.81 -10.28 -5.45
N GLU A 153 -4.01 -8.98 -5.30
CA GLU A 153 -4.94 -8.22 -6.13
C GLU A 153 -4.57 -8.32 -7.61
N GLY A 154 -3.30 -8.08 -7.96
CA GLY A 154 -2.81 -8.27 -9.32
C GLY A 154 -3.02 -9.69 -9.85
N ILE A 155 -2.77 -10.73 -9.04
CA ILE A 155 -3.06 -12.12 -9.43
C ILE A 155 -4.53 -12.29 -9.81
N PHE A 156 -5.46 -11.77 -8.99
CA PHE A 156 -6.89 -11.90 -9.25
C PHE A 156 -7.40 -11.02 -10.39
N THR A 157 -6.69 -9.95 -10.74
CA THR A 157 -6.96 -9.15 -11.94
C THR A 157 -6.61 -9.93 -13.20
N PHE A 158 -5.42 -10.56 -13.24
CA PHE A 158 -4.89 -11.15 -14.47
C PHE A 158 -5.21 -12.63 -14.66
N LYS A 159 -5.61 -13.36 -13.61
CA LYS A 159 -5.82 -14.82 -13.67
C LYS A 159 -6.81 -15.28 -14.76
N ASP A 160 -7.79 -14.45 -15.13
CA ASP A 160 -8.82 -14.79 -16.12
C ASP A 160 -8.58 -14.07 -17.46
N VAL A 161 -7.93 -12.90 -17.43
CA VAL A 161 -7.73 -12.02 -18.61
C VAL A 161 -6.41 -12.30 -19.32
N ALA A 162 -5.31 -12.40 -18.57
CA ALA A 162 -3.96 -12.54 -19.10
C ALA A 162 -3.11 -13.46 -18.20
N PRO A 163 -3.36 -14.79 -18.21
CA PRO A 163 -2.65 -15.71 -17.32
C PRO A 163 -1.14 -15.78 -17.55
N HIS A 164 -0.69 -15.53 -18.79
CA HIS A 164 0.73 -15.49 -19.16
C HIS A 164 1.52 -14.44 -18.37
N LEU A 165 0.87 -13.35 -17.93
CA LEU A 165 1.48 -12.34 -17.08
C LEU A 165 1.81 -12.87 -15.67
N LEU A 166 1.20 -13.98 -15.24
CA LEU A 166 1.47 -14.60 -13.94
C LEU A 166 2.67 -15.54 -13.97
N GLU A 167 3.26 -15.84 -15.14
CA GLU A 167 4.39 -16.76 -15.24
C GLU A 167 5.64 -16.25 -14.52
N LYS A 168 5.79 -14.93 -14.42
CA LYS A 168 6.91 -14.25 -13.77
C LYS A 168 6.41 -13.24 -12.74
N PRO A 169 7.20 -12.96 -11.69
CA PRO A 169 6.89 -11.88 -10.78
C PRO A 169 6.83 -10.55 -11.52
N PRO A 170 6.06 -9.57 -11.01
CA PRO A 170 5.99 -8.26 -11.63
C PRO A 170 7.36 -7.62 -11.73
N LYS A 171 7.62 -6.88 -12.82
CA LYS A 171 8.92 -6.25 -13.13
C LYS A 171 9.51 -5.44 -11.97
N LEU A 172 8.66 -4.80 -11.17
CA LEU A 172 9.05 -4.05 -9.97
C LEU A 172 9.75 -4.92 -8.90
N TYR A 173 9.39 -6.19 -8.83
CA TYR A 173 9.84 -7.16 -7.83
C TYR A 173 10.65 -8.32 -8.41
N GLU A 174 10.87 -8.35 -9.74
CA GLU A 174 11.60 -9.40 -10.45
C GLU A 174 13.01 -9.67 -9.88
N LYS A 175 13.70 -8.64 -9.39
CA LYS A 175 15.04 -8.77 -8.79
C LYS A 175 15.03 -9.25 -7.34
N ILE A 176 13.87 -9.36 -6.72
CA ILE A 176 13.72 -9.61 -5.29
C ILE A 176 13.02 -10.95 -5.04
N ILE A 177 11.99 -11.25 -5.82
CA ILE A 177 11.21 -12.49 -5.71
C ILE A 177 11.83 -13.52 -6.64
N ASN A 178 12.18 -14.68 -6.10
CA ASN A 178 12.63 -15.80 -6.92
C ASN A 178 11.44 -16.38 -7.71
N LEU A 179 11.65 -16.81 -8.96
CA LEU A 179 10.62 -17.41 -9.80
C LEU A 179 9.89 -18.59 -9.14
N GLN A 180 10.61 -19.48 -8.45
CA GLN A 180 10.03 -20.62 -7.76
C GLN A 180 9.11 -20.16 -6.61
N GLU A 181 9.56 -19.17 -5.85
CA GLU A 181 8.78 -18.58 -4.77
C GLU A 181 7.54 -17.83 -5.28
N TRP A 182 7.66 -17.18 -6.44
CA TRP A 182 6.52 -16.55 -7.11
C TRP A 182 5.47 -17.59 -7.51
N ARG A 183 5.88 -18.69 -8.15
CA ARG A 183 4.98 -19.78 -8.56
C ARG A 183 4.24 -20.38 -7.36
N GLU A 184 4.97 -20.74 -6.31
CA GLU A 184 4.39 -21.25 -5.06
C GLU A 184 3.36 -20.25 -4.49
N PHE A 185 3.66 -18.96 -4.53
CA PHE A 185 2.74 -17.93 -4.06
C PHE A 185 1.49 -17.83 -4.93
N VAL A 186 1.61 -17.85 -6.26
CA VAL A 186 0.45 -17.83 -7.19
C VAL A 186 -0.43 -19.05 -6.95
N ASP A 187 0.16 -20.25 -6.87
CA ASP A 187 -0.56 -21.49 -6.59
C ASP A 187 -1.30 -21.42 -5.25
N SER A 188 -0.65 -20.90 -4.20
CA SER A 188 -1.27 -20.70 -2.89
C SER A 188 -2.51 -19.79 -2.95
N ARG A 189 -2.50 -18.77 -3.82
CA ARG A 189 -3.57 -17.78 -3.97
C ARG A 189 -4.71 -18.25 -4.86
N LEU A 190 -4.42 -19.14 -5.81
CA LEU A 190 -5.42 -19.77 -6.66
C LEU A 190 -6.02 -21.04 -6.03
N SER A 191 -5.50 -21.49 -4.89
CA SER A 191 -6.05 -22.63 -4.15
C SER A 191 -7.51 -22.41 -3.72
N PRO A 192 -8.35 -23.47 -3.70
CA PRO A 192 -9.72 -23.39 -3.21
C PRO A 192 -9.83 -22.89 -1.77
N GLU A 193 -8.90 -23.30 -0.90
CA GLU A 193 -8.83 -22.88 0.50
C GLU A 193 -8.67 -21.36 0.63
N PHE A 194 -7.80 -20.76 -0.19
CA PHE A 194 -7.63 -19.31 -0.22
C PHE A 194 -8.87 -18.61 -0.78
N GLY A 195 -9.52 -19.20 -1.79
CA GLY A 195 -10.78 -18.71 -2.34
C GLY A 195 -11.87 -18.52 -1.26
N VAL A 196 -12.06 -19.51 -0.39
CA VAL A 196 -12.99 -19.42 0.75
C VAL A 196 -12.62 -18.28 1.69
N LYS A 197 -11.33 -18.18 2.04
CA LYS A 197 -10.83 -17.11 2.93
C LYS A 197 -11.03 -15.71 2.33
N ARG A 198 -10.75 -15.55 1.04
CA ARG A 198 -10.92 -14.28 0.31
C ARG A 198 -12.39 -13.88 0.26
N LYS A 199 -13.29 -14.80 -0.08
CA LYS A 199 -14.73 -14.55 -0.15
C LYS A 199 -15.28 -14.07 1.20
N ARG A 200 -14.94 -14.75 2.29
CA ARG A 200 -15.32 -14.33 3.65
C ARG A 200 -14.81 -12.92 3.99
N ALA A 201 -13.59 -12.59 3.60
CA ALA A 201 -13.04 -11.25 3.82
C ALA A 201 -13.75 -10.18 2.98
N GLN A 202 -14.15 -10.50 1.74
CA GLN A 202 -14.93 -9.61 0.87
C GLN A 202 -16.33 -9.37 1.43
N GLU A 203 -17.02 -10.42 1.87
CA GLU A 203 -18.33 -10.33 2.53
C GLU A 203 -18.26 -9.44 3.79
N SER A 204 -17.24 -9.65 4.64
CA SER A 204 -17.03 -8.79 5.81
C SER A 204 -16.74 -7.34 5.45
N ARG A 205 -16.03 -7.08 4.34
CA ARG A 205 -15.77 -5.71 3.86
C ARG A 205 -17.02 -5.06 3.29
N ALA A 206 -17.89 -5.82 2.63
CA ALA A 206 -19.17 -5.33 2.10
C ALA A 206 -20.12 -4.85 3.21
N CYS A 207 -20.01 -5.41 4.42
CA CYS A 207 -20.75 -4.93 5.59
C CYS A 207 -20.23 -3.59 6.17
N ASN A 208 -19.11 -3.04 5.68
CA ASN A 208 -18.58 -1.77 6.16
C ASN A 208 -19.29 -0.58 5.48
N LEU A 209 -20.33 -0.07 6.13
CA LEU A 209 -21.14 1.06 5.63
C LEU A 209 -20.37 2.40 5.58
N TYR A 210 -19.35 2.56 6.41
CA TYR A 210 -18.64 3.85 6.58
C TYR A 210 -17.13 3.67 6.40
N PRO A 211 -16.67 3.37 5.17
CA PRO A 211 -15.24 3.23 4.90
C PRO A 211 -14.52 4.56 5.14
N HIS A 212 -13.37 4.50 5.81
CA HIS A 212 -12.51 5.67 6.01
C HIS A 212 -11.68 5.96 4.75
N ARG A 213 -11.15 7.18 4.66
CA ARG A 213 -10.39 7.76 3.55
C ARG A 213 -9.03 8.33 3.98
N THR A 214 -8.54 7.92 5.15
CA THR A 214 -7.35 8.51 5.82
C THR A 214 -6.00 8.26 5.14
N GLY A 215 -6.00 7.70 3.93
CA GLY A 215 -4.81 7.29 3.19
C GLY A 215 -3.80 6.50 4.04
N ARG A 216 -2.52 6.61 3.66
CA ARG A 216 -1.38 5.99 4.36
C ARG A 216 -1.22 6.44 5.82
N GLY A 217 -1.74 7.62 6.12
CA GLY A 217 -1.53 8.31 7.38
C GLY A 217 -2.38 7.82 8.54
N GLY A 218 -3.53 7.25 8.23
CA GLY A 218 -4.49 6.84 9.24
C GLY A 218 -5.04 8.03 10.03
N VAL A 219 -5.66 7.71 11.16
CA VAL A 219 -6.10 8.69 12.15
C VAL A 219 -4.92 9.52 12.69
N ARG A 220 -3.72 8.94 12.79
CA ARG A 220 -2.52 9.63 13.27
C ARG A 220 -2.19 10.87 12.43
N MET A 221 -2.23 10.77 11.11
CA MET A 221 -1.99 11.95 10.26
C MET A 221 -3.11 12.97 10.33
N ILE A 222 -4.35 12.53 10.57
CA ILE A 222 -5.45 13.46 10.80
C ILE A 222 -5.18 14.25 12.07
N GLN A 223 -4.78 13.58 13.15
CA GLN A 223 -4.37 14.20 14.40
C GLN A 223 -3.20 15.17 14.21
N GLU A 224 -2.15 14.77 13.45
CA GLU A 224 -1.03 15.66 13.04
C GLU A 224 -1.52 16.93 12.36
N GLN A 225 -2.48 16.78 11.44
CA GLN A 225 -3.04 17.88 10.70
C GLN A 225 -3.89 18.79 11.60
N MET A 226 -4.71 18.23 12.51
CA MET A 226 -5.47 19.06 13.45
C MET A 226 -4.52 19.80 14.40
N GLU A 227 -3.51 19.14 14.98
CA GLU A 227 -2.56 19.83 15.86
C GLU A 227 -1.91 21.04 15.18
N LYS A 228 -1.52 20.92 13.91
CA LYS A 228 -0.98 22.04 13.13
C LYS A 228 -2.00 23.15 12.90
N GLU A 229 -3.24 22.80 12.57
CA GLU A 229 -4.34 23.77 12.36
C GLU A 229 -4.66 24.57 13.62
N PHE A 230 -4.62 23.92 14.78
CA PHE A 230 -4.94 24.52 16.08
C PHE A 230 -3.67 25.00 16.83
N GLY A 231 -2.55 25.18 16.14
CA GLY A 231 -1.33 25.77 16.70
C GLY A 231 -0.72 24.99 17.87
N HIS A 232 -0.82 23.65 17.85
CA HIS A 232 -0.35 22.75 18.89
C HIS A 232 -1.00 22.95 20.28
N GLN A 233 -2.19 23.56 20.32
CA GLN A 233 -2.92 23.81 21.57
C GLN A 233 -3.94 22.70 21.90
N ILE A 234 -4.09 21.68 21.04
CA ILE A 234 -4.99 20.56 21.30
C ILE A 234 -4.39 19.65 22.37
N THR A 235 -5.07 19.54 23.50
CA THR A 235 -4.76 18.57 24.55
C THR A 235 -5.54 17.27 24.39
N GLU A 236 -6.75 17.32 23.81
CA GLU A 236 -7.59 16.15 23.50
C GLU A 236 -8.28 16.31 22.15
N PHE A 237 -8.26 15.23 21.35
CA PHE A 237 -8.98 15.20 20.08
C PHE A 237 -10.39 14.66 20.27
N ASP A 238 -11.39 15.41 19.82
CA ASP A 238 -12.76 14.89 19.72
C ASP A 238 -12.80 13.74 18.70
N ARG A 239 -13.22 12.56 19.18
CA ARG A 239 -13.38 11.36 18.36
C ARG A 239 -14.42 11.56 17.26
N SER A 240 -15.43 12.40 17.49
CA SER A 240 -16.46 12.70 16.49
C SER A 240 -15.86 13.46 15.31
N GLU A 241 -15.01 14.44 15.58
CA GLU A 241 -14.31 15.24 14.57
C GLU A 241 -13.25 14.43 13.82
N ILE A 242 -12.49 13.58 14.52
CA ILE A 242 -11.61 12.59 13.87
C ILE A 242 -12.42 11.71 12.93
N TRP A 243 -13.58 11.22 13.37
CA TRP A 243 -14.41 10.34 12.58
C TRP A 243 -14.92 11.03 11.30
N LYS A 244 -15.38 12.28 11.40
CA LYS A 244 -15.81 13.09 10.25
C LYS A 244 -14.66 13.31 9.28
N ARG A 245 -13.55 13.89 9.75
CA ARG A 245 -12.34 14.15 8.93
C ARG A 245 -11.80 12.88 8.27
N SER A 246 -11.91 11.74 8.95
CA SER A 246 -11.45 10.47 8.39
C SER A 246 -12.26 9.96 7.21
N ARG A 247 -13.43 10.54 6.94
CA ARG A 247 -14.35 10.12 5.87
C ARG A 247 -14.72 11.25 4.92
N THR A 248 -14.15 12.43 5.14
CA THR A 248 -14.23 13.56 4.22
C THR A 248 -13.06 13.48 3.24
N LYS A 249 -13.35 13.64 1.94
CA LYS A 249 -12.33 13.74 0.91
C LYS A 249 -11.56 15.06 1.02
N SER A 250 -10.41 15.17 0.35
CA SER A 250 -9.62 16.40 0.29
C SER A 250 -10.38 17.59 -0.32
N ASN A 251 -11.36 17.32 -1.18
CA ASN A 251 -12.27 18.33 -1.75
C ASN A 251 -13.47 18.68 -0.85
N GLY A 252 -13.55 18.11 0.36
CA GLY A 252 -14.63 18.36 1.31
C GLY A 252 -15.87 17.47 1.14
N GLU A 253 -15.92 16.61 0.11
CA GLU A 253 -17.07 15.75 -0.15
C GLU A 253 -17.13 14.56 0.81
N VAL A 254 -18.35 14.16 1.16
CA VAL A 254 -18.66 12.97 1.96
C VAL A 254 -19.65 12.11 1.18
N GLU A 255 -19.34 10.83 0.99
CA GLU A 255 -20.11 9.93 0.14
C GLU A 255 -21.06 9.01 0.91
N GLY A 256 -22.14 8.64 0.22
CA GLY A 256 -23.05 7.57 0.63
C GLY A 256 -23.69 7.78 2.00
N PRO A 257 -23.95 6.70 2.75
CA PRO A 257 -24.58 6.76 4.08
C PRO A 257 -23.82 7.64 5.09
N THR A 258 -22.54 7.92 4.85
CA THR A 258 -21.71 8.75 5.72
C THR A 258 -22.20 10.21 5.75
N ALA A 259 -22.71 10.73 4.62
CA ALA A 259 -23.12 12.12 4.49
C ALA A 259 -24.28 12.50 5.44
N GLU A 260 -25.14 11.54 5.78
CA GLU A 260 -26.23 11.73 6.74
C GLU A 260 -25.72 11.79 8.19
N VAL A 261 -24.72 10.98 8.51
CA VAL A 261 -24.17 10.88 9.87
C VAL A 261 -23.31 12.08 10.21
N VAL A 262 -22.57 12.64 9.25
CA VAL A 262 -21.73 13.83 9.46
C VAL A 262 -22.55 15.09 9.79
N LYS A 263 -23.83 15.13 9.35
CA LYS A 263 -24.75 16.25 9.59
C LYS A 263 -25.44 16.22 10.96
N ARG A 264 -25.32 15.12 11.71
CA ARG A 264 -25.88 14.96 13.06
C ARG A 264 -24.90 15.45 14.10
#